data_AF-A0A8X7XNY4-F1
#
_entry.id   AF-A0A8X7XNY4-F1
#
_cell.length_a   1.000
_cell.length_b   1.000
_cell.length_c   1.000
_cell.angle_alpha   90.00
_cell.angle_beta   90.00
_cell.angle_gamma   90.00
#
_symmetry.space_group_name_H-M   'P 1'
#
loop_
_entity.id
_entity.type
_entity.pdbx_description
1 polymer ?
#
loop_
_entity_poly.entity_id
_entity_poly.type
_entity_poly.pdbx_seq_one_letter_code
_entity_poly.pdbx_strand_id
1 'polypeptide(L)'
;MNVMNAKVSKPLDKVNTLSADRHTADVSAQEVIKGLDVGFYQDTRKPRHSDASLSLSSTLIRASIDSTKITALSVVDHYENPRNVGSLDKNAKNVGTGLVGAPACGDVMKLQIQVDEKGKIVDARFKTFGCGSAIASSSLATEWIKGKTVDEALKIKNTEIAKELSLPPVKLHCSMLAEDAIKAALADYRLKQDNEKAVETSS
;
A
#
# COMPACT_ATOMS: atom_id res chain seq x y z
N MET A 1 -12.54 9.80 67.07
CA MET A 1 -11.09 10.05 67.14
C MET A 1 -10.37 8.88 66.47
N ASN A 2 -9.88 9.02 65.24
CA ASN A 2 -8.58 9.52 64.78
C ASN A 2 -7.45 8.46 64.76
N VAL A 3 -7.04 8.12 63.51
CA VAL A 3 -5.69 7.83 62.95
C VAL A 3 -4.65 6.98 63.70
N MET A 4 -4.07 5.99 62.99
CA MET A 4 -2.74 6.06 62.34
C MET A 4 -2.40 4.72 61.63
N ASN A 5 -2.28 4.74 60.30
CA ASN A 5 -1.02 4.66 59.50
C ASN A 5 -0.44 3.25 59.27
N ALA A 6 -0.58 2.75 58.03
CA ALA A 6 0.33 1.80 57.43
C ALA A 6 0.85 2.39 56.10
N LYS A 7 2.17 2.55 56.00
CA LYS A 7 2.90 3.06 54.84
C LYS A 7 3.16 1.94 53.81
N VAL A 8 2.92 2.30 52.54
CA VAL A 8 3.79 2.10 51.35
C VAL A 8 4.22 0.67 50.96
N SER A 9 3.70 0.21 49.82
CA SER A 9 4.54 -0.07 48.64
C SER A 9 3.68 -0.18 47.37
N LYS A 10 3.99 0.65 46.36
CA LYS A 10 3.67 0.41 44.95
C LYS A 10 4.81 -0.43 44.35
N PRO A 11 4.52 -1.20 43.30
CA PRO A 11 5.11 -0.88 41.97
C PRO A 11 4.01 -0.94 40.89
N LEU A 12 3.73 0.08 40.05
CA LEU A 12 4.53 0.72 38.99
C LEU A 12 5.19 -0.27 38.00
N ASP A 13 4.74 -0.12 36.74
CA ASP A 13 5.41 -0.44 35.47
C ASP A 13 5.03 -1.73 34.74
N LYS A 14 3.82 -1.71 34.12
CA LYS A 14 3.51 -2.46 32.89
C LYS A 14 3.37 -1.50 31.71
N VAL A 15 4.44 -0.83 31.30
CA VAL A 15 4.43 -0.02 30.07
C VAL A 15 5.79 -0.12 29.36
N ASN A 16 6.23 -1.31 28.91
CA ASN A 16 7.21 -1.39 27.81
C ASN A 16 7.42 -2.81 27.24
N THR A 17 6.42 -3.43 26.60
CA THR A 17 6.66 -4.67 25.82
C THR A 17 6.07 -4.65 24.40
N LEU A 18 5.51 -3.52 23.93
CA LEU A 18 4.90 -3.41 22.60
C LEU A 18 5.82 -2.85 21.50
N SER A 19 7.07 -2.51 21.81
CA SER A 19 8.01 -1.93 20.84
C SER A 19 8.89 -2.97 20.13
N ALA A 20 9.15 -4.13 20.75
CA ALA A 20 10.01 -5.16 20.17
C ALA A 20 9.35 -5.94 19.02
N ASP A 21 8.03 -6.17 19.09
CA ASP A 21 7.29 -6.94 18.08
C ASP A 21 7.04 -6.17 16.77
N ARG A 22 6.96 -4.84 16.83
CA ARG A 22 6.80 -4.01 15.62
C ARG A 22 8.06 -4.03 14.75
N HIS A 23 9.23 -4.02 15.38
CA HIS A 23 10.50 -3.96 14.67
C HIS A 23 10.80 -5.25 13.91
N THR A 24 10.53 -6.42 14.52
CA THR A 24 10.67 -7.72 13.85
C THR A 24 9.63 -7.92 12.75
N ALA A 25 8.38 -7.45 12.95
CA ALA A 25 7.36 -7.46 11.91
C ALA A 25 7.78 -6.62 10.68
N ASP A 26 8.33 -5.42 10.90
CA ASP A 26 8.84 -4.55 9.83
C ASP A 26 10.01 -5.19 9.06
N VAL A 27 10.95 -5.85 9.76
CA VAL A 27 12.07 -6.55 9.11
C VAL A 27 11.56 -7.68 8.23
N SER A 28 10.60 -8.49 8.71
CA SER A 28 10.02 -9.59 7.94
C SER A 28 9.24 -9.09 6.71
N ALA A 29 8.49 -8.00 6.84
CA ALA A 29 7.80 -7.36 5.73
C ALA A 29 8.79 -6.79 4.69
N GLN A 30 9.89 -6.19 5.14
CA GLN A 30 10.95 -5.71 4.26
C GLN A 30 11.65 -6.84 3.51
N GLU A 31 11.88 -7.99 4.15
CA GLU A 31 12.48 -9.17 3.48
C GLU A 31 11.58 -9.73 2.39
N VAL A 32 10.27 -9.85 2.65
CA VAL A 32 9.29 -10.25 1.63
C VAL A 32 9.32 -9.30 0.43
N ILE A 33 9.33 -7.99 0.68
CA ILE A 33 9.37 -7.00 -0.40
C ILE A 33 10.73 -6.96 -1.12
N LYS A 34 11.85 -7.18 -0.43
CA LYS A 34 13.18 -7.35 -1.06
C LYS A 34 13.22 -8.61 -1.94
N GLY A 35 12.48 -9.66 -1.57
CA GLY A 35 12.27 -10.84 -2.42
C GLY A 35 11.53 -10.52 -3.73
N LEU A 36 10.68 -9.50 -3.76
CA LEU A 36 10.02 -9.06 -5.00
C LEU A 36 10.97 -8.29 -5.93
N ASP A 37 12.06 -7.69 -5.40
CA ASP A 37 13.07 -6.95 -6.17
C ASP A 37 13.92 -7.86 -7.08
N VAL A 38 14.06 -9.13 -6.74
CA VAL A 38 14.83 -10.14 -7.51
C VAL A 38 14.01 -10.82 -8.62
N GLY A 39 12.97 -10.16 -9.13
CA GLY A 39 12.19 -10.61 -10.29
C GLY A 39 11.04 -11.56 -9.97
N PHE A 40 10.65 -11.68 -8.70
CA PHE A 40 9.54 -12.52 -8.29
C PHE A 40 8.26 -11.71 -8.10
N TYR A 41 7.63 -11.31 -9.20
CA TYR A 41 6.18 -11.09 -9.18
C TYR A 41 5.51 -12.47 -9.05
N GLN A 42 5.41 -12.99 -7.82
CA GLN A 42 4.79 -14.29 -7.57
C GLN A 42 3.27 -14.17 -7.55
N ASP A 43 2.68 -14.23 -8.73
CA ASP A 43 1.42 -14.96 -8.84
C ASP A 43 1.73 -16.46 -8.74
N THR A 44 1.58 -17.04 -7.55
CA THR A 44 1.73 -18.50 -7.36
C THR A 44 0.66 -19.33 -8.08
N ARG A 45 -0.25 -18.70 -8.84
CA ARG A 45 -1.29 -19.33 -9.64
C ARG A 45 -1.17 -19.08 -11.15
N LYS A 46 -0.09 -18.48 -11.66
CA LYS A 46 0.09 -18.32 -13.12
C LYS A 46 0.70 -19.57 -13.74
N PRO A 47 -0.03 -20.34 -14.57
CA PRO A 47 0.60 -21.39 -15.36
C PRO A 47 1.55 -20.77 -16.40
N ARG A 48 2.70 -21.41 -16.59
CA ARG A 48 3.63 -21.11 -17.68
C ARG A 48 2.88 -21.33 -19.00
N HIS A 49 2.54 -20.25 -19.71
CA HIS A 49 1.99 -20.38 -21.06
C HIS A 49 3.05 -21.05 -21.94
N SER A 50 2.72 -22.25 -22.41
CA SER A 50 3.37 -22.88 -23.56
C SER A 50 2.58 -22.49 -24.81
N ASP A 51 3.32 -22.27 -25.88
CA ASP A 51 2.84 -21.79 -27.17
C ASP A 51 1.69 -22.64 -27.73
N ALA A 52 0.61 -21.99 -28.11
CA ALA A 52 -0.36 -22.54 -29.05
C ALA A 52 -0.89 -21.40 -29.92
N SER A 53 -0.26 -21.25 -31.08
CA SER A 53 -0.73 -20.47 -32.22
C SER A 53 -2.08 -20.98 -32.70
N LEU A 54 -3.13 -20.15 -32.64
CA LEU A 54 -4.30 -20.29 -33.50
C LEU A 54 -4.69 -18.91 -34.03
N SER A 55 -4.14 -18.63 -35.22
CA SER A 55 -4.78 -17.82 -36.23
C SER A 55 -6.19 -18.34 -36.47
N LEU A 56 -7.20 -17.46 -36.43
CA LEU A 56 -8.32 -17.44 -37.39
C LEU A 56 -9.25 -16.22 -37.16
N SER A 57 -9.31 -15.40 -38.21
CA SER A 57 -10.44 -14.60 -38.68
C SER A 57 -11.02 -13.46 -37.82
N SER A 58 -10.53 -12.27 -38.14
CA SER A 58 -11.27 -11.01 -38.17
C SER A 58 -12.63 -11.14 -38.87
N THR A 59 -13.72 -10.77 -38.19
CA THR A 59 -14.92 -10.04 -38.66
C THR A 59 -16.12 -10.38 -37.75
N LEU A 60 -16.74 -9.34 -37.16
CA LEU A 60 -18.05 -9.35 -36.47
C LEU A 60 -18.18 -9.93 -35.05
N ILE A 61 -17.53 -9.30 -34.06
CA ILE A 61 -18.15 -9.14 -32.71
C ILE A 61 -18.02 -7.67 -32.31
N ARG A 62 -18.93 -6.85 -32.84
CA ARG A 62 -19.05 -5.42 -32.49
C ARG A 62 -20.51 -5.09 -32.22
N ALA A 63 -21.12 -5.87 -31.33
CA ALA A 63 -22.50 -5.69 -30.92
C ALA A 63 -22.62 -5.85 -29.39
N SER A 64 -23.02 -4.76 -28.75
CA SER A 64 -23.70 -4.72 -27.45
C SER A 64 -22.95 -5.29 -26.25
N ILE A 65 -21.96 -4.55 -25.73
CA ILE A 65 -21.55 -4.71 -24.33
C ILE A 65 -22.32 -3.66 -23.52
N ASP A 66 -23.34 -4.18 -22.86
CA ASP A 66 -24.21 -3.50 -21.91
C ASP A 66 -23.40 -2.82 -20.79
N SER A 67 -23.78 -1.58 -20.44
CA SER A 67 -23.05 -0.69 -19.52
C SER A 67 -23.05 -1.15 -18.05
N THR A 68 -23.49 -2.38 -17.78
CA THR A 68 -23.66 -3.00 -16.46
C THR A 68 -22.71 -4.18 -16.21
N LYS A 69 -21.77 -4.48 -17.12
CA LYS A 69 -20.75 -5.55 -16.97
C LYS A 69 -19.31 -5.04 -16.78
N ILE A 70 -19.12 -3.81 -16.35
CA ILE A 70 -17.79 -3.20 -16.12
C ILE A 70 -17.50 -3.15 -14.61
N THR A 71 -17.24 -4.30 -13.98
CA THR A 71 -16.85 -4.35 -12.55
C THR A 71 -15.81 -5.42 -12.26
N ALA A 72 -15.93 -6.61 -12.87
CA ALA A 72 -14.87 -7.63 -12.86
C ALA A 72 -13.68 -7.28 -13.76
N LEU A 73 -13.89 -6.39 -14.75
CA LEU A 73 -12.86 -5.95 -15.68
C LEU A 73 -11.76 -5.12 -15.00
N SER A 74 -12.07 -4.30 -13.99
CA SER A 74 -11.07 -3.43 -13.35
C SER A 74 -10.08 -4.23 -12.49
N VAL A 75 -10.58 -5.14 -11.63
CA VAL A 75 -9.70 -5.98 -10.80
C VAL A 75 -8.81 -6.87 -11.65
N VAL A 76 -9.37 -7.53 -12.66
CA VAL A 76 -8.61 -8.40 -13.57
C VAL A 76 -7.59 -7.57 -14.36
N ASP A 77 -7.96 -6.40 -14.85
CA ASP A 77 -7.05 -5.54 -15.61
C ASP A 77 -5.88 -5.03 -14.76
N HIS A 78 -6.12 -4.55 -13.54
CA HIS A 78 -5.02 -4.16 -12.64
C HIS A 78 -4.21 -5.35 -12.11
N TYR A 79 -4.75 -6.56 -12.19
CA TYR A 79 -4.03 -7.78 -11.83
C TYR A 79 -3.14 -8.27 -12.99
N GLU A 80 -3.67 -8.32 -14.20
CA GLU A 80 -2.94 -8.80 -15.39
C GLU A 80 -1.93 -7.76 -15.89
N ASN A 81 -2.28 -6.48 -15.79
CA ASN A 81 -1.49 -5.34 -16.24
C ASN A 81 -1.34 -4.31 -15.11
N PRO A 82 -0.66 -4.63 -14.00
CA PRO A 82 -0.52 -3.71 -12.88
C PRO A 82 0.29 -2.47 -13.31
N ARG A 83 -0.24 -1.29 -13.00
CA ARG A 83 0.40 0.00 -13.32
C ARG A 83 1.33 0.38 -12.18
N ASN A 84 2.36 1.19 -12.45
CA ASN A 84 3.20 1.77 -11.39
C ASN A 84 3.95 0.75 -10.49
N VAL A 85 4.13 -0.50 -10.92
CA VAL A 85 4.97 -1.45 -10.20
C VAL A 85 6.42 -0.95 -10.20
N GLY A 86 7.08 -0.97 -9.04
CA GLY A 86 8.47 -0.58 -8.93
C GLY A 86 8.84 -0.01 -7.57
N SER A 87 9.91 0.78 -7.54
CA SER A 87 10.36 1.48 -6.34
C SER A 87 11.02 2.80 -6.70
N LEU A 88 11.01 3.71 -5.74
CA LEU A 88 11.69 5.00 -5.78
C LEU A 88 12.85 4.99 -4.78
N ASP A 89 13.76 5.96 -4.90
CA ASP A 89 14.84 6.14 -3.94
C ASP A 89 14.28 6.54 -2.56
N LYS A 90 14.40 5.63 -1.60
CA LYS A 90 13.92 5.84 -0.23
C LYS A 90 14.67 6.94 0.52
N ASN A 91 15.90 7.25 0.09
CA ASN A 91 16.74 8.26 0.73
C ASN A 91 16.44 9.67 0.20
N ALA A 92 15.71 9.79 -0.91
CA ALA A 92 15.29 11.08 -1.42
C ALA A 92 14.34 11.77 -0.43
N LYS A 93 14.58 13.06 -0.21
CA LYS A 93 13.83 13.89 0.75
C LYS A 93 12.36 14.05 0.36
N ASN A 94 12.11 14.12 -0.94
CA ASN A 94 10.79 14.27 -1.51
C ASN A 94 10.06 12.95 -1.76
N VAL A 95 10.59 11.83 -1.26
CA VAL A 95 9.97 10.51 -1.37
C VAL A 95 9.47 10.04 -0.01
N GLY A 96 8.17 9.77 0.08
CA GLY A 96 7.55 9.11 1.23
C GLY A 96 7.43 7.61 0.99
N THR A 97 7.75 6.79 1.98
CA THR A 97 7.65 5.32 1.92
C THR A 97 6.74 4.79 3.00
N GLY A 98 5.65 4.13 2.60
CA GLY A 98 4.76 3.39 3.47
C GLY A 98 4.97 1.89 3.29
N LEU A 99 5.25 1.18 4.37
CA LEU A 99 5.27 -0.28 4.41
C LEU A 99 4.22 -0.73 5.42
N VAL A 100 3.25 -1.53 4.96
CA VAL A 100 2.12 -2.00 5.77
C VAL A 100 1.83 -3.47 5.49
N GLY A 101 1.11 -4.10 6.42
CA GLY A 101 0.80 -5.52 6.36
C GLY A 101 1.82 -6.37 7.11
N ALA A 102 1.57 -7.67 7.16
CA ALA A 102 2.39 -8.63 7.88
C ALA A 102 2.50 -9.92 7.06
N PRO A 103 3.71 -10.50 6.91
CA PRO A 103 3.89 -11.74 6.17
C PRO A 103 3.02 -12.89 6.69
N ALA A 104 2.79 -12.94 8.01
CA ALA A 104 1.95 -13.95 8.65
C ALA A 104 0.47 -13.90 8.19
N CYS A 105 -0.02 -12.73 7.76
CA CYS A 105 -1.37 -12.55 7.23
C CYS A 105 -1.45 -12.80 5.71
N GLY A 106 -0.30 -13.00 5.05
CA GLY A 106 -0.23 -13.25 3.61
C GLY A 106 -0.34 -12.01 2.73
N ASP A 107 -0.48 -10.81 3.32
CA ASP A 107 -0.54 -9.54 2.59
C ASP A 107 0.47 -8.52 3.17
N VAL A 108 1.35 -8.01 2.31
CA VAL A 108 2.36 -6.97 2.62
C VAL A 108 2.43 -6.02 1.44
N MET A 109 2.32 -4.71 1.70
CA MET A 109 2.35 -3.68 0.67
C MET A 109 3.38 -2.60 1.02
N LYS A 110 4.26 -2.31 0.06
CA LYS A 110 5.14 -1.14 0.04
C LYS A 110 4.62 -0.16 -1.01
N LEU A 111 4.29 1.06 -0.58
CA LEU A 111 3.90 2.16 -1.46
C LEU A 111 4.86 3.32 -1.27
N GLN A 112 5.37 3.86 -2.36
CA GLN A 112 6.26 5.00 -2.38
C GLN A 112 5.65 6.10 -3.23
N ILE A 113 5.69 7.33 -2.72
CA ILE A 113 5.24 8.53 -3.43
C ILE A 113 6.39 9.49 -3.60
N GLN A 114 6.45 10.18 -4.72
CA GLN A 114 7.34 11.30 -4.95
C GLN A 114 6.52 12.58 -5.04
N VAL A 115 6.89 13.58 -4.25
CA VAL A 115 6.19 14.87 -4.17
C VAL A 115 7.06 15.96 -4.80
N ASP A 116 6.46 16.90 -5.52
CA ASP A 116 7.14 18.09 -6.01
C ASP A 116 7.18 19.20 -4.95
N GLU A 117 7.90 20.27 -5.26
CA GLU A 117 8.00 21.46 -4.39
C GLU A 117 6.65 22.16 -4.16
N LYS A 118 5.64 21.91 -5.01
CA LYS A 118 4.29 22.46 -4.89
C LYS A 118 3.37 21.58 -4.03
N GLY A 119 3.88 20.49 -3.47
CA GLY A 119 3.11 19.56 -2.64
C GLY A 119 2.19 18.62 -3.43
N LYS A 120 2.44 18.43 -4.74
CA LYS A 120 1.73 17.48 -5.60
C LYS A 120 2.53 16.20 -5.78
N ILE A 121 1.83 15.07 -5.78
CA ILE A 121 2.41 13.75 -6.01
C ILE A 121 2.67 13.60 -7.52
N VAL A 122 3.94 13.60 -7.93
CA VAL A 122 4.34 13.52 -9.34
C VAL A 122 4.60 12.09 -9.81
N ASP A 123 4.97 11.19 -8.90
CA ASP A 123 5.03 9.77 -9.18
C ASP A 123 4.62 8.95 -7.95
N ALA A 124 4.12 7.75 -8.21
CA ALA A 124 3.80 6.77 -7.18
C ALA A 124 4.20 5.40 -7.69
N ARG A 125 4.82 4.59 -6.84
CA ARG A 125 5.25 3.23 -7.13
C ARG A 125 4.85 2.29 -6.02
N PHE A 126 4.53 1.05 -6.36
CA PHE A 126 4.24 0.04 -5.35
C PHE A 126 4.94 -1.29 -5.62
N LYS A 127 5.09 -2.04 -4.54
CA LYS A 127 5.37 -3.48 -4.51
C LYS A 127 4.46 -4.11 -3.48
N THR A 128 3.83 -5.21 -3.83
CA THR A 128 2.93 -5.89 -2.91
C THR A 128 3.10 -7.39 -3.05
N PHE A 129 3.00 -8.08 -1.93
CA PHE A 129 2.87 -9.52 -1.84
C PHE A 129 1.48 -9.78 -1.26
N GLY A 130 0.65 -10.52 -1.97
CA GLY A 130 -0.72 -10.75 -1.53
C GLY A 130 -1.60 -11.33 -2.62
N CYS A 131 -2.88 -11.46 -2.31
CA CYS A 131 -3.84 -11.97 -3.29
C CYS A 131 -4.07 -10.97 -4.46
N GLY A 132 -4.64 -11.44 -5.56
CA GLY A 132 -4.86 -10.59 -6.75
C GLY A 132 -5.69 -9.33 -6.48
N SER A 133 -6.60 -9.39 -5.49
CA SER A 133 -7.35 -8.20 -5.04
C SER A 133 -6.45 -7.17 -4.36
N ALA A 134 -5.41 -7.60 -3.61
CA ALA A 134 -4.43 -6.71 -3.02
C ALA A 134 -3.60 -6.01 -4.10
N ILE A 135 -3.14 -6.76 -5.11
CA ILE A 135 -2.43 -6.21 -6.27
C ILE A 135 -3.29 -5.16 -7.01
N ALA A 136 -4.55 -5.50 -7.30
CA ALA A 136 -5.46 -4.59 -7.97
C ALA A 136 -5.71 -3.31 -7.15
N SER A 137 -5.91 -3.46 -5.83
CA SER A 137 -6.11 -2.34 -4.91
C SER A 137 -4.87 -1.44 -4.84
N SER A 138 -3.67 -2.03 -4.79
CA SER A 138 -2.41 -1.28 -4.80
C SER A 138 -2.20 -0.52 -6.10
N SER A 139 -2.46 -1.15 -7.26
CA SER A 139 -2.32 -0.50 -8.57
C SER A 139 -3.28 0.67 -8.71
N LEU A 140 -4.56 0.47 -8.41
CA LEU A 140 -5.57 1.53 -8.49
C LEU A 140 -5.23 2.69 -7.55
N ALA A 141 -4.83 2.39 -6.32
CA ALA A 141 -4.41 3.40 -5.35
C ALA A 141 -3.28 4.29 -5.87
N THR A 142 -2.25 3.71 -6.51
CA THR A 142 -1.14 4.48 -7.06
C THR A 142 -1.53 5.38 -8.22
N GLU A 143 -2.50 4.98 -9.05
CA GLU A 143 -3.02 5.84 -10.12
C GLU A 143 -3.86 6.98 -9.56
N TRP A 144 -4.69 6.70 -8.54
CA TRP A 144 -5.54 7.72 -7.94
C TRP A 144 -4.76 8.81 -7.20
N ILE A 145 -3.68 8.47 -6.51
CA ILE A 145 -2.89 9.48 -5.78
C ILE A 145 -2.00 10.31 -6.70
N LYS A 146 -1.67 9.82 -7.90
CA LYS A 146 -0.81 10.55 -8.83
C LYS A 146 -1.52 11.81 -9.34
N GLY A 147 -0.82 12.95 -9.28
CA GLY A 147 -1.34 14.28 -9.65
C GLY A 147 -2.15 14.99 -8.56
N LYS A 148 -2.52 14.30 -7.48
CA LYS A 148 -3.19 14.89 -6.31
C LYS A 148 -2.19 15.56 -5.37
N THR A 149 -2.66 16.50 -4.57
CA THR A 149 -1.88 17.02 -3.44
C THR A 149 -1.81 16.01 -2.30
N VAL A 150 -0.87 16.20 -1.38
CA VAL A 150 -0.74 15.37 -0.16
C VAL A 150 -2.05 15.31 0.62
N ASP A 151 -2.76 16.43 0.75
CA ASP A 151 -4.02 16.50 1.50
C ASP A 151 -5.21 15.88 0.76
N GLU A 152 -5.22 15.96 -0.57
CA GLU A 152 -6.21 15.28 -1.40
C GLU A 152 -6.02 13.75 -1.36
N ALA A 153 -4.77 13.29 -1.41
CA ALA A 153 -4.45 11.88 -1.30
C ALA A 153 -4.86 11.30 0.07
N LEU A 154 -4.77 12.10 1.14
CA LEU A 154 -5.19 11.69 2.48
C LEU A 154 -6.71 11.48 2.63
N LYS A 155 -7.51 12.05 1.73
CA LYS A 155 -8.97 11.93 1.74
C LYS A 155 -9.47 10.63 1.13
N ILE A 156 -8.65 9.93 0.34
CA ILE A 156 -9.01 8.67 -0.30
C ILE A 156 -9.38 7.64 0.76
N LYS A 157 -10.51 6.97 0.58
CA LYS A 157 -11.01 5.96 1.52
C LYS A 157 -11.00 4.57 0.90
N ASN A 158 -10.80 3.56 1.76
CA ASN A 158 -10.93 2.15 1.39
C ASN A 158 -12.30 1.83 0.78
N THR A 159 -13.37 2.54 1.18
CA THR A 159 -14.72 2.33 0.68
C THR A 159 -14.85 2.73 -0.78
N GLU A 160 -14.15 3.78 -1.20
CA GLU A 160 -14.13 4.23 -2.60
C GLU A 160 -13.35 3.24 -3.46
N ILE A 161 -12.18 2.78 -2.99
CA ILE A 161 -11.36 1.76 -3.66
C ILE A 161 -12.15 0.45 -3.79
N ALA A 162 -12.80 0.00 -2.71
CA ALA A 162 -13.59 -1.22 -2.72
C ALA A 162 -14.79 -1.13 -3.66
N LYS A 163 -15.43 0.04 -3.75
CA LYS A 163 -16.55 0.27 -4.65
C LYS A 163 -16.09 0.26 -6.11
N GLU A 164 -14.99 0.93 -6.43
CA GLU A 164 -14.44 0.98 -7.79
C GLU A 164 -14.04 -0.41 -8.30
N LEU A 165 -13.43 -1.20 -7.41
CA LEU A 165 -13.04 -2.58 -7.70
C LEU A 165 -14.17 -3.59 -7.49
N SER A 166 -15.36 -3.13 -7.07
CA SER A 166 -16.52 -3.98 -6.74
C SER A 166 -16.16 -5.18 -5.87
N LEU A 167 -15.32 -4.95 -4.85
CA LEU A 167 -14.79 -6.02 -4.01
C LEU A 167 -15.92 -6.65 -3.19
N PRO A 168 -15.99 -8.00 -3.14
CA PRO A 168 -16.93 -8.67 -2.24
C PRO A 168 -16.55 -8.38 -0.77
N PRO A 169 -17.51 -8.43 0.17
CA PRO A 169 -17.27 -8.10 1.57
C PRO A 169 -16.08 -8.82 2.23
N VAL A 170 -15.82 -10.06 1.79
CA VAL A 170 -14.71 -10.90 2.29
C VAL A 170 -13.32 -10.33 1.94
N LYS A 171 -13.22 -9.48 0.89
CA LYS A 171 -11.97 -8.93 0.37
C LYS A 171 -11.75 -7.44 0.68
N LEU A 172 -12.56 -6.87 1.57
CA LEU A 172 -12.43 -5.45 1.97
C LEU A 172 -11.11 -5.14 2.70
N HIS A 173 -10.43 -6.14 3.28
CA HIS A 173 -9.11 -5.92 3.89
C HIS A 173 -8.06 -5.46 2.87
N CYS A 174 -8.21 -5.82 1.59
CA CYS A 174 -7.29 -5.40 0.53
C CYS A 174 -7.38 -3.88 0.26
N SER A 175 -8.58 -3.30 0.34
CA SER A 175 -8.75 -1.85 0.17
C SER A 175 -8.32 -1.09 1.42
N MET A 176 -8.49 -1.67 2.62
CA MET A 176 -7.95 -1.11 3.86
C MET A 176 -6.42 -1.06 3.84
N LEU A 177 -5.77 -2.14 3.39
CA LEU A 177 -4.32 -2.18 3.23
C LEU A 177 -3.81 -1.07 2.31
N ALA A 178 -4.51 -0.82 1.19
CA ALA A 178 -4.16 0.25 0.26
C ALA A 178 -4.32 1.66 0.87
N GLU A 179 -5.41 1.91 1.61
CA GLU A 179 -5.60 3.18 2.35
C GLU A 179 -4.50 3.38 3.40
N ASP A 180 -4.18 2.34 4.17
CA ASP A 180 -3.16 2.40 5.21
C ASP A 180 -1.76 2.64 4.61
N ALA A 181 -1.46 2.03 3.46
CA ALA A 181 -0.23 2.27 2.72
C ALA A 181 -0.09 3.73 2.26
N ILE A 182 -1.18 4.33 1.75
CA ILE A 182 -1.21 5.75 1.37
C ILE A 182 -0.91 6.63 2.58
N LYS A 183 -1.60 6.41 3.70
CA LYS A 183 -1.39 7.19 4.93
C LYS A 183 0.03 7.06 5.46
N ALA A 184 0.58 5.85 5.48
CA ALA A 184 1.94 5.58 5.93
C ALA A 184 2.96 6.32 5.04
N ALA A 185 2.81 6.28 3.71
CA ALA A 185 3.71 6.97 2.80
C ALA A 185 3.65 8.50 2.95
N LEU A 186 2.45 9.07 3.11
CA LEU A 186 2.26 10.50 3.35
C LEU A 186 2.81 10.94 4.72
N ALA A 187 2.69 10.09 5.75
CA ALA A 187 3.26 10.35 7.06
C ALA A 187 4.79 10.36 7.03
N ASP A 188 5.42 9.37 6.37
CA ASP A 188 6.87 9.33 6.18
C ASP A 188 7.39 10.57 5.42
N TYR A 189 6.69 10.98 4.36
CA TYR A 189 7.01 12.22 3.65
C TYR A 189 6.96 13.43 4.58
N ARG A 190 5.88 13.62 5.34
CA ARG A 190 5.74 14.77 6.26
C ARG A 190 6.84 14.79 7.31
N LEU A 191 7.17 13.63 7.90
CA LEU A 191 8.27 13.53 8.87
C LEU A 191 9.62 13.95 8.28
N LYS A 192 9.91 13.58 7.03
CA LYS A 192 11.15 14.02 6.35
C LYS A 192 11.19 15.53 6.12
N GLN A 193 10.06 16.14 5.76
CA GLN A 193 9.96 17.59 5.56
C GLN A 193 10.10 18.37 6.88
N ASP A 194 9.56 17.85 7.98
CA ASP A 194 9.67 18.49 9.30
C ASP A 194 11.10 18.43 9.83
N ASN A 195 11.80 17.31 9.63
CA ASN A 195 13.21 17.16 10.00
C ASN A 195 14.11 18.14 9.22
N GLU A 196 13.80 18.41 7.96
CA GLU A 196 14.57 19.36 7.14
C GLU A 196 14.45 20.81 7.66
N LYS A 197 13.23 21.24 8.00
CA LYS A 197 13.00 22.56 8.59
C LYS A 197 13.75 22.75 9.91
N ALA A 198 13.88 21.69 10.71
CA ALA A 198 14.63 21.74 11.96
C ALA A 198 16.14 21.89 11.74
N VAL A 199 16.69 21.29 10.68
CA VAL A 199 18.12 21.39 10.32
C VAL A 199 18.46 22.79 9.77
N GLU A 200 17.60 23.37 8.94
CA GLU A 200 17.80 24.73 8.40
C GLU A 200 17.73 25.83 9.47
N THR A 201 16.98 25.61 10.55
CA THR A 201 16.85 26.60 11.64
C THR A 201 18.02 26.54 12.64
N SER A 202 18.89 25.54 12.56
CA SER A 202 20.00 25.30 13.49
C SER A 202 21.40 25.54 12.89
N SER A 203 21.47 25.99 11.63
CA SER A 203 22.70 26.40 10.92
C SER A 203 22.69 27.91 10.66
#